data_AF-A0A9D9RDT5-F1
#
_entry.id   AF-A0A9D9RDT5-F1
#
_cell.length_a   1.000
_cell.length_b   1.000
_cell.length_c   1.000
_cell.angle_alpha   90.00
_cell.angle_beta   90.00
_cell.angle_gamma   90.00
#
_symmetry.space_group_name_H-M   'P 1'
#
loop_
_entity.id
_entity.type
_entity.pdbx_description
1 polymer ?
#
loop_
_entity_poly.entity_id
_entity_poly.type
_entity_poly.pdbx_seq_one_letter_code
_entity_poly.pdbx_strand_id
1 'polypeptide(L)'
;MANHSATKKDVRQATKRRDRNRYYGKTTRNAIRDLKTIEEQKAYDEKLPTIVSQIDKLAKRGIIHKNKAANLKSKLAKHVAVKQVVKKK
;
A
#
# COMPACT_ATOMS: atom_id res chain seq x y z
N MET A 1 -1.53 4.99 -33.37
CA MET A 1 -1.54 6.38 -32.88
C MET A 1 -2.97 6.79 -32.55
N ALA A 2 -3.19 7.67 -31.58
CA ALA A 2 -4.52 8.21 -31.31
C ALA A 2 -4.84 9.24 -32.40
N ASN A 3 -5.61 8.84 -33.41
CA ASN A 3 -5.83 9.67 -34.60
C ASN A 3 -6.97 10.68 -34.39
N HIS A 4 -8.01 10.31 -33.64
CA HIS A 4 -9.13 11.18 -33.29
C HIS A 4 -8.80 12.11 -32.11
N SER A 5 -9.34 13.34 -32.12
CA SER A 5 -9.10 14.36 -31.08
C SER A 5 -9.50 13.90 -29.67
N ALA A 6 -10.64 13.21 -29.55
CA ALA A 6 -11.10 12.59 -28.31
C ALA A 6 -10.07 11.57 -27.77
N THR A 7 -9.60 10.66 -28.61
CA THR A 7 -8.61 9.64 -28.22
C THR A 7 -7.28 10.28 -27.79
N LYS A 8 -6.83 11.36 -28.44
CA LYS A 8 -5.64 12.12 -28.02
C LYS A 8 -5.81 12.72 -26.61
N LYS A 9 -7.03 13.17 -26.26
CA LYS A 9 -7.35 13.67 -24.92
C LYS A 9 -7.33 12.52 -23.89
N ASP A 10 -7.91 11.38 -24.22
CA ASP A 10 -7.96 10.22 -23.32
C ASP A 10 -6.56 9.68 -23.00
N VAL A 11 -5.67 9.60 -24.00
CA VAL A 11 -4.27 9.21 -23.80
C VAL A 11 -3.57 10.16 -22.81
N ARG A 12 -3.72 11.47 -22.98
CA ARG A 12 -3.14 12.48 -22.06
C ARG A 12 -3.67 12.36 -20.63
N GLN A 13 -4.96 12.06 -20.47
CA GLN A 13 -5.54 11.85 -19.14
C GLN A 13 -5.04 10.53 -18.53
N ALA A 14 -4.94 9.47 -19.34
CA ALA A 14 -4.49 8.16 -18.92
C ALA A 14 -3.03 8.19 -18.45
N THR A 15 -2.14 8.90 -19.13
CA THR A 15 -0.73 9.06 -18.68
C THR A 15 -0.67 9.74 -17.31
N LYS A 16 -1.36 10.88 -17.12
CA LYS A 16 -1.42 11.58 -15.83
C LYS A 16 -1.97 10.71 -14.70
N ARG A 17 -3.03 9.93 -14.96
CA ARG A 17 -3.59 8.96 -13.99
C ARG A 17 -2.59 7.84 -13.68
N ARG A 18 -1.93 7.30 -14.71
CA ARG A 18 -0.93 6.23 -14.58
C ARG A 18 0.23 6.65 -13.69
N ASP A 19 0.80 7.84 -13.92
CA ASP A 19 1.97 8.31 -13.17
C ASP A 19 1.64 8.52 -11.69
N ARG A 20 0.51 9.17 -11.40
CA ARG A 20 0.01 9.32 -10.02
C ARG A 20 -0.23 7.98 -9.33
N ASN A 21 -0.91 7.05 -10.01
CA ASN A 21 -1.24 5.75 -9.43
C ASN A 21 0.03 4.91 -9.20
N ARG A 22 0.99 5.01 -10.13
CA ARG A 22 2.31 4.36 -10.02
C ARG A 22 3.09 4.90 -8.83
N TYR A 23 3.13 6.22 -8.64
CA TYR A 23 3.81 6.85 -7.50
C TYR A 23 3.24 6.34 -6.18
N TYR A 24 1.96 6.57 -5.92
CA TYR A 24 1.35 6.16 -4.64
C TYR A 24 1.41 4.65 -4.42
N GLY A 25 1.13 3.86 -5.46
CA GLY A 25 1.19 2.41 -5.37
C GLY A 25 2.60 1.85 -5.17
N LYS A 26 3.66 2.53 -5.65
CA LYS A 26 5.05 2.11 -5.42
C LYS A 26 5.53 2.52 -4.03
N THR A 27 5.21 3.74 -3.58
CA THR A 27 5.58 4.22 -2.24
C THR A 27 5.01 3.32 -1.14
N THR A 28 3.72 2.99 -1.17
CA THR A 28 3.14 2.10 -0.15
C THR A 28 3.66 0.67 -0.25
N ARG A 29 3.95 0.16 -1.46
CA ARG A 29 4.55 -1.18 -1.60
C ARG A 29 5.96 -1.25 -1.04
N ASN A 30 6.76 -0.19 -1.22
CA ASN A 30 8.08 -0.11 -0.62
C ASN A 30 7.99 -0.04 0.90
N ALA A 31 7.14 0.83 1.45
CA ALA A 31 6.92 0.91 2.90
C ALA A 31 6.50 -0.43 3.50
N ILE A 32 5.59 -1.18 2.84
CA ILE A 32 5.21 -2.53 3.27
C ILE A 32 6.40 -3.51 3.24
N ARG A 33 7.30 -3.40 2.26
CA ARG A 33 8.50 -4.23 2.19
C ARG A 33 9.42 -3.91 3.36
N ASP A 34 9.68 -2.63 3.61
CA ASP A 34 10.59 -2.16 4.65
C ASP A 34 10.05 -2.49 6.06
N LEU A 35 8.73 -2.45 6.25
CA LEU A 35 8.12 -2.88 7.51
C LEU A 35 8.28 -4.38 7.78
N LYS A 36 8.31 -5.21 6.72
CA LYS A 36 8.53 -6.66 6.86
C LYS A 36 9.96 -7.04 7.19
N THR A 37 10.93 -6.16 6.94
CA THR A 37 12.34 -6.39 7.29
C THR A 37 12.67 -5.97 8.73
N ILE A 38 11.75 -5.31 9.43
CA ILE A 38 11.95 -4.93 10.83
C ILE A 38 11.70 -6.14 11.72
N GLU A 39 12.73 -6.52 12.49
CA GLU A 39 12.68 -7.64 13.44
C GLU A 39 12.29 -7.18 14.85
N GLU A 40 12.45 -5.89 15.17
CA GLU A 40 12.09 -5.33 16.48
C GLU A 40 10.58 -5.02 16.61
N GLN A 41 9.93 -5.59 17.64
CA GLN A 41 8.49 -5.40 17.92
C GLN A 41 8.08 -3.95 18.10
N LYS A 42 8.84 -3.19 18.89
CA LYS A 42 8.48 -1.80 19.21
C LYS A 42 8.51 -0.93 17.95
N ALA A 43 9.58 -1.03 17.16
CA ALA A 43 9.73 -0.28 15.92
C ALA A 43 8.69 -0.69 14.86
N TYR A 44 8.24 -1.96 14.87
CA TYR A 44 7.17 -2.43 13.99
C TYR A 44 5.81 -1.82 14.36
N ASP A 45 5.45 -1.87 15.64
CA ASP A 45 4.16 -1.37 16.14
C ASP A 45 4.00 0.14 15.96
N GLU A 46 5.08 0.91 16.11
CA GLU A 46 5.07 2.36 15.87
C GLU A 46 4.84 2.72 14.39
N LYS A 47 5.42 1.94 13.47
CA LYS A 47 5.32 2.22 12.02
C LYS A 47 4.04 1.68 11.40
N LEU A 48 3.42 0.66 12.00
CA LEU A 48 2.24 -0.02 11.47
C LEU A 48 1.04 0.93 11.22
N PRO A 49 0.63 1.84 12.13
CA PRO A 49 -0.48 2.76 11.91
C PRO A 49 -0.29 3.66 10.68
N THR A 50 0.94 4.14 10.47
CA THR A 50 1.27 4.98 9.33
C THR A 50 1.08 4.23 8.00
N ILE A 51 1.53 2.97 7.93
CA ILE A 51 1.38 2.15 6.73
C ILE A 51 -0.08 1.77 6.49
N VAL A 52 -0.83 1.46 7.55
CA VAL A 52 -2.27 1.20 7.46
C VAL A 52 -3.01 2.41 6.88
N SER A 53 -2.68 3.63 7.33
CA SER A 53 -3.22 4.88 6.76
C SER A 53 -2.91 5.04 5.27
N GLN A 54 -1.69 4.67 4.84
CA GLN A 54 -1.32 4.71 3.43
C GLN A 54 -2.13 3.70 2.58
N ILE A 55 -2.34 2.48 3.07
CA ILE A 55 -3.16 1.46 2.40
C ILE A 55 -4.60 1.95 2.24
N ASP A 56 -5.19 2.54 3.28
CA ASP A 56 -6.56 3.05 3.23
C ASP A 56 -6.69 4.25 2.28
N LYS A 57 -5.68 5.11 2.20
CA LYS A 57 -5.62 6.20 1.20
C LYS A 57 -5.57 5.67 -0.25
N LEU A 58 -4.92 4.53 -0.50
CA LEU A 58 -4.92 3.90 -1.83
C LEU A 58 -6.32 3.37 -2.19
N ALA A 59 -7.03 2.79 -1.22
CA ALA A 59 -8.39 2.31 -1.42
C ALA A 59 -9.36 3.48 -1.68
N LYS A 60 -9.28 4.55 -0.87
CA LYS A 60 -10.09 5.76 -1.04
C LYS A 60 -9.90 6.42 -2.42
N ARG A 61 -8.68 6.35 -2.97
CA ARG A 61 -8.34 6.87 -4.31
C ARG A 61 -8.71 5.93 -5.44
N GLY A 62 -9.21 4.73 -5.16
CA GLY A 62 -9.57 3.73 -6.15
C GLY A 62 -8.37 3.05 -6.84
N ILE A 63 -7.16 3.16 -6.26
CA ILE A 63 -5.95 2.53 -6.82
C ILE A 63 -5.93 1.02 -6.50
N ILE A 64 -6.45 0.64 -5.32
CA ILE A 64 -6.64 -0.75 -4.91
C ILE A 64 -8.09 -0.96 -4.48
N HIS A 65 -8.61 -2.17 -4.67
CA HIS A 65 -9.93 -2.53 -4.20
C HIS A 65 -9.99 -2.61 -2.66
N LYS A 66 -11.16 -2.31 -2.06
CA LYS A 66 -11.38 -2.37 -0.60
C LYS A 66 -11.02 -3.73 0.00
N ASN A 67 -11.35 -4.83 -0.69
CA ASN A 67 -11.01 -6.17 -0.23
C ASN A 67 -9.49 -6.41 -0.25
N LYS A 68 -8.77 -5.86 -1.23
CA LYS A 68 -7.32 -5.95 -1.28
C LYS A 68 -6.67 -5.16 -0.15
N ALA A 69 -7.19 -3.97 0.15
CA ALA A 69 -6.74 -3.18 1.30
C ALA A 69 -6.98 -3.94 2.62
N ALA A 70 -8.18 -4.49 2.83
CA ALA A 70 -8.51 -5.30 4.00
C ALA A 70 -7.60 -6.54 4.13
N ASN A 71 -7.36 -7.25 3.03
CA ASN A 71 -6.46 -8.41 3.00
C ASN A 71 -5.02 -8.03 3.38
N LEU A 72 -4.51 -6.90 2.88
CA LEU A 72 -3.18 -6.41 3.24
C LEU A 72 -3.10 -6.04 4.73
N LYS A 73 -4.09 -5.30 5.25
CA LYS A 73 -4.16 -4.96 6.67
C LYS A 73 -4.22 -6.19 7.56
N SER A 74 -5.06 -7.17 7.20
CA SER A 74 -5.18 -8.43 7.94
C SER A 74 -3.86 -9.20 7.97
N LYS A 75 -3.15 -9.29 6.83
CA LYS A 75 -1.85 -9.97 6.75
C LYS A 75 -0.78 -9.28 7.60
N LEU A 76 -0.74 -7.94 7.62
CA LEU A 76 0.20 -7.17 8.44
C LEU A 76 -0.10 -7.30 9.94
N ALA A 77 -1.37 -7.30 10.32
CA ALA A 77 -1.78 -7.50 11.72
C ALA A 77 -1.55 -8.94 12.22
N LYS A 78 -1.65 -9.92 11.31
CA LYS A 78 -1.40 -11.33 11.60
C LYS A 78 0.07 -11.73 11.46
N HIS A 79 0.97 -10.82 11.08
CA HIS A 79 2.38 -11.16 10.87
C HIS A 79 2.99 -11.62 12.20
N VAL A 80 3.17 -12.94 12.35
CA VAL A 80 3.57 -13.62 13.59
C VAL A 80 5.05 -13.46 13.91
N ALA A 81 5.90 -13.07 12.94
CA ALA A 81 7.36 -13.02 13.09
C ALA A 81 7.85 -12.14 14.25
N VAL A 82 6.99 -11.26 14.77
CA VAL A 82 7.34 -10.36 15.87
C VAL A 82 6.62 -10.73 17.19
N LYS A 83 5.55 -11.54 17.13
CA LYS A 83 4.66 -11.89 18.26
C LYS A 83 5.17 -12.94 19.25
N GLN A 84 6.41 -13.43 19.13
CA GLN A 84 6.93 -14.49 20.02
C GLN A 84 8.10 -14.00 20.86
N VAL A 85 7.87 -12.99 21.71
CA VAL A 85 8.41 -13.07 23.08
C VAL A 85 7.32 -13.74 23.90
N VAL A 86 7.39 -15.06 23.93
CA VAL A 86 6.65 -15.90 24.86
C VAL A 86 6.93 -15.38 26.27
N LYS A 87 6.03 -14.57 26.83
CA LYS A 87 5.90 -14.50 28.29
C LYS A 87 5.20 -15.78 28.73
N LYS A 88 5.97 -16.88 28.76
CA LYS A 88 5.71 -17.99 29.66
C LYS A 88 6.19 -17.55 31.04
N LYS A 89 5.26 -17.08 31.85
CA LYS A 89 5.15 -17.38 33.27
C LYS A 89 3.71 -17.12 33.67
#